data_AF-A0A957U7K8-F1
#
_entry.id   AF-A0A957U7K8-F1
#
_cell.length_a   1.000
_cell.length_b   1.000
_cell.length_c   1.000
_cell.angle_alpha   90.00
_cell.angle_beta   90.00
_cell.angle_gamma   90.00
#
_symmetry.space_group_name_H-M   'P 1'
#
loop_
_entity.id
_entity.type
_entity.pdbx_description
1 polymer ?
#
loop_
_entity_poly.entity_id
_entity_poly.type
_entity_poly.pdbx_seq_one_letter_code
_entity_poly.pdbx_strand_id
1 'polypeptide(L)'
;MAERKRVIVLFLDGVGLGPDDPFVNPLAVDAYPALRELLEGHRPVADTGRLSTAAAELVPTDANLGVAGRPQSATGQAAIVTGINAAQRL
;
A
#
# COMPACT_ATOMS: atom_id res chain seq x y z
N MET A 1 12.78 9.55 30.64
CA MET A 1 13.13 8.65 29.52
C MET A 1 12.15 8.91 28.39
N ALA A 2 12.62 9.04 27.15
CA ALA A 2 11.71 9.22 26.02
C ALA A 2 10.82 7.98 25.87
N GLU A 3 9.53 8.19 25.68
CA GLU A 3 8.57 7.11 25.45
C GLU A 3 8.96 6.33 24.20
N ARG A 4 9.04 5.00 24.32
CA ARG A 4 9.42 4.13 23.21
C ARG A 4 8.22 3.96 22.29
N LYS A 5 8.26 4.58 21.10
CA LYS A 5 7.23 4.38 20.08
C LYS A 5 7.29 2.93 19.57
N ARG A 6 6.12 2.29 19.48
CA ARG A 6 5.96 0.95 18.89
C ARG A 6 5.38 1.13 17.50
N VAL A 7 5.97 0.46 16.51
CA VAL A 7 5.53 0.51 15.12
C VAL A 7 5.23 -0.92 14.67
N ILE A 8 4.10 -1.11 14.00
CA ILE A 8 3.73 -2.34 13.31
C ILE A 8 3.80 -2.04 11.82
N VAL A 9 4.53 -2.86 11.08
CA VAL A 9 4.57 -2.82 9.61
C VAL A 9 3.88 -4.08 9.10
N LEU A 10 2.79 -3.91 8.37
CA LEU A 10 2.09 -5.00 7.69
C LEU A 10 2.41 -4.91 6.19
N PHE A 11 3.01 -5.97 5.65
CA PHE A 11 3.33 -6.08 4.23
C PHE A 11 2.52 -7.22 3.62
N LEU A 12 1.78 -6.92 2.55
CA LEU A 12 0.96 -7.87 1.81
C LEU A 12 1.58 -8.06 0.42
N ASP A 13 2.18 -9.21 0.18
CA ASP A 13 2.78 -9.51 -1.12
C ASP A 13 1.71 -9.87 -2.16
N GLY A 14 1.91 -9.44 -3.41
CA GLY A 14 1.00 -9.73 -4.52
C GLY A 14 -0.38 -9.04 -4.43
N VAL A 15 -0.58 -8.09 -3.52
CA VAL A 15 -1.84 -7.32 -3.40
C VAL A 15 -1.61 -5.89 -3.84
N GLY A 16 -2.44 -5.42 -4.78
CA GLY A 16 -2.42 -4.04 -5.28
C GLY A 16 -3.81 -3.40 -5.22
N LEU A 17 -3.87 -2.10 -5.53
CA LEU A 17 -5.13 -1.37 -5.67
C LEU A 17 -5.76 -1.73 -7.04
N GLY A 18 -6.71 -2.67 -7.03
CA GLY A 18 -7.45 -3.10 -8.21
C GLY A 18 -8.78 -2.35 -8.42
N PRO A 19 -9.59 -2.73 -9.41
CA PRO A 19 -10.93 -2.17 -9.65
C PRO A 19 -11.85 -2.30 -8.43
N ASP A 20 -12.89 -1.47 -8.32
CA ASP A 20 -13.95 -1.63 -7.31
C ASP A 20 -14.94 -2.75 -7.72
N ASP A 21 -14.41 -3.97 -7.82
CA ASP A 21 -15.15 -5.17 -8.15
C ASP A 21 -14.82 -6.29 -7.14
N PRO A 22 -15.76 -6.66 -6.26
CA PRO A 22 -15.51 -7.66 -5.22
C PRO A 22 -15.28 -9.08 -5.76
N PHE A 23 -15.57 -9.36 -7.03
CA PHE A 23 -15.32 -10.67 -7.63
C PHE A 23 -13.86 -10.88 -8.04
N VAL A 24 -13.10 -9.79 -8.22
CA VAL A 24 -11.70 -9.84 -8.68
C VAL A 24 -10.72 -9.09 -7.79
N ASN A 25 -11.20 -8.17 -6.96
CA ASN A 25 -10.39 -7.39 -6.03
C ASN A 25 -10.81 -7.67 -4.59
N PRO A 26 -9.98 -8.36 -3.79
CA PRO A 26 -10.31 -8.62 -2.39
C PRO A 26 -10.48 -7.31 -1.59
N LEU A 27 -9.83 -6.21 -1.96
CA LEU A 27 -9.96 -4.93 -1.27
C LEU A 27 -11.29 -4.20 -1.56
N ALA A 28 -12.07 -4.67 -2.52
CA ALA A 28 -13.39 -4.13 -2.85
C ALA A 28 -14.54 -4.75 -2.02
N VAL A 29 -14.26 -5.73 -1.15
CA VAL A 29 -15.27 -6.29 -0.24
C VAL A 29 -15.44 -5.45 1.02
N ASP A 30 -16.64 -5.44 1.59
CA ASP A 30 -16.93 -4.77 2.86
C ASP A 30 -16.63 -5.67 4.07
N ALA A 31 -15.38 -6.14 4.16
CA ALA A 31 -14.92 -7.07 5.20
C ALA A 31 -13.83 -6.50 6.12
N TYR A 32 -13.43 -5.23 5.93
CA TYR A 32 -12.27 -4.62 6.60
C TYR A 32 -12.64 -3.38 7.41
N PRO A 33 -13.25 -3.54 8.60
CA PRO A 33 -13.75 -2.41 9.39
C PRO A 33 -12.64 -1.44 9.79
N ALA A 34 -11.43 -1.92 10.11
CA ALA A 34 -10.30 -1.06 10.46
C ALA A 34 -9.85 -0.18 9.28
N LEU A 35 -9.77 -0.73 8.06
CA LEU A 35 -9.42 0.06 6.87
C LEU A 35 -10.53 1.06 6.55
N ARG A 36 -11.80 0.64 6.66
CA ARG A 36 -12.95 1.52 6.46
C ARG A 36 -12.96 2.70 7.43
N GLU A 37 -12.64 2.50 8.70
CA GLU A 37 -12.53 3.57 9.69
C GLU A 37 -11.37 4.52 9.38
N LEU A 38 -10.17 3.98 9.13
CA LEU A 38 -8.98 4.77 8.79
C LEU A 38 -9.18 5.62 7.52
N LEU A 39 -9.92 5.11 6.54
CA LEU A 39 -10.16 5.74 5.25
C LEU A 39 -11.52 6.47 5.18
N GLU A 40 -12.15 6.77 6.33
CA GLU A 40 -13.41 7.53 6.41
C GLU A 40 -14.53 6.98 5.51
N GLY A 41 -14.62 5.65 5.41
CA GLY A 41 -15.63 4.95 4.63
C GLY A 41 -15.21 4.60 3.19
N HIS A 42 -14.09 5.13 2.69
CA HIS A 42 -13.57 4.83 1.35
C HIS A 42 -12.92 3.44 1.32
N ARG A 43 -13.03 2.77 0.16
CA ARG A 43 -12.35 1.49 -0.08
C ARG A 43 -10.94 1.72 -0.64
N PRO A 44 -9.95 0.87 -0.32
CA PRO A 44 -8.63 0.94 -0.93
C PRO A 44 -8.63 0.26 -2.31
N VAL A 45 -9.30 0.90 -3.27
CA VAL A 45 -9.40 0.47 -4.68
C VAL A 45 -8.72 1.52 -5.58
N ALA A 46 -8.45 1.16 -6.83
CA ALA A 46 -7.74 2.02 -7.78
C ALA A 46 -8.40 3.40 -7.95
N ASP A 47 -9.73 3.42 -8.08
CA ASP A 47 -10.51 4.64 -8.34
C ASP A 47 -10.54 5.62 -7.15
N THR A 48 -10.27 5.15 -5.92
CA THR A 48 -10.15 6.03 -4.75
C THR A 48 -8.98 6.99 -4.89
N GLY A 49 -7.92 6.57 -5.60
CA GLY A 49 -6.74 7.39 -5.80
C GLY A 49 -6.02 7.73 -4.50
N ARG A 50 -5.45 8.95 -4.43
CA ARG A 50 -4.80 9.46 -3.22
C ARG A 50 -5.87 9.99 -2.26
N LEU A 51 -5.80 9.57 -1.01
CA LEU A 51 -6.71 10.01 0.05
C LEU A 51 -5.92 10.33 1.31
N SER A 52 -6.21 11.46 1.92
CA SER A 52 -5.69 11.86 3.23
C SER A 52 -6.87 12.05 4.17
N THR A 53 -6.85 11.35 5.31
CA THR A 53 -7.83 11.49 6.39
C THR A 53 -7.16 12.05 7.64
N ALA A 54 -7.91 12.30 8.70
CA ALA A 54 -7.31 12.69 9.98
C ALA A 54 -6.40 11.58 10.58
N ALA A 55 -6.59 10.31 10.17
CA ALA A 55 -5.96 9.15 10.78
C ALA A 55 -5.01 8.38 9.85
N ALA A 56 -5.11 8.55 8.52
CA ALA A 56 -4.37 7.74 7.56
C ALA A 56 -4.14 8.44 6.22
N GLU A 57 -3.18 7.89 5.47
CA GLU A 57 -2.86 8.26 4.10
C GLU A 57 -2.97 7.01 3.21
N LEU A 58 -3.69 7.13 2.09
CA LEU A 58 -3.69 6.15 1.01
C LEU A 58 -2.91 6.73 -0.16
N VAL A 59 -1.82 6.05 -0.52
CA VAL A 59 -0.92 6.48 -1.58
C VAL A 59 -0.79 5.38 -2.63
N PRO A 60 -1.49 5.51 -3.79
CA PRO A 60 -1.20 4.66 -4.93
C PRO A 60 0.28 4.77 -5.29
N THR A 61 0.93 3.63 -5.43
CA THR A 61 2.39 3.54 -5.61
C THR A 61 2.71 2.68 -6.83
N ASP A 62 3.70 3.11 -7.60
CA ASP A 62 4.22 2.34 -8.72
C ASP A 62 5.11 1.18 -8.22
N ALA A 63 4.65 -0.06 -8.39
CA ALA A 63 5.38 -1.25 -8.02
C ALA A 63 6.68 -1.45 -8.85
N ASN A 64 6.79 -0.79 -10.01
CA ASN A 64 7.99 -0.79 -10.83
C ASN A 64 9.04 0.23 -10.39
N LEU A 65 8.70 1.17 -9.50
CA LEU A 65 9.57 2.24 -9.05
C LEU A 65 10.25 3.00 -10.22
N GLY A 66 9.52 3.20 -11.32
CA GLY A 66 10.01 3.85 -12.54
C GLY A 66 10.98 3.00 -13.39
N VAL A 67 11.13 1.71 -13.12
CA VAL A 67 12.00 0.80 -13.88
C VAL A 67 11.17 -0.12 -14.76
N ALA A 68 11.47 -0.13 -16.06
CA ALA A 68 10.75 -0.93 -17.05
C ALA A 68 10.84 -2.44 -16.77
N GLY A 69 9.82 -3.19 -17.18
CA GLY A 69 9.72 -4.63 -16.98
C GLY A 69 8.70 -5.00 -15.92
N ARG A 70 8.87 -6.16 -15.28
CA ARG A 70 7.96 -6.63 -14.22
C ARG A 70 8.48 -6.14 -12.86
N PRO A 71 7.58 -5.75 -11.93
CA PRO A 71 7.95 -5.54 -10.53
C PRO A 71 8.75 -6.72 -9.98
N GLN A 72 9.80 -6.43 -9.20
CA GLN A 72 10.62 -7.45 -8.55
C GLN A 72 10.45 -7.35 -7.04
N SER A 73 10.00 -8.44 -6.39
CA SER A 73 9.66 -8.42 -4.95
C SER A 73 10.87 -8.04 -4.08
N ALA A 74 12.07 -8.54 -4.40
CA ALA A 74 13.27 -8.26 -3.62
C ALA A 74 13.65 -6.77 -3.62
N THR A 75 13.58 -6.10 -4.77
CA THR A 75 13.92 -4.67 -4.86
C THR A 75 12.85 -3.78 -4.25
N GLY A 76 11.57 -4.15 -4.38
CA GLY A 76 10.46 -3.46 -3.72
C GLY A 76 10.56 -3.53 -2.19
N GLN A 77 10.82 -4.72 -1.63
CA GLN A 77 11.00 -4.88 -0.18
C GLN A 77 12.24 -4.14 0.33
N ALA A 78 13.35 -4.20 -0.42
CA ALA A 78 14.54 -3.42 -0.10
C ALA A 78 14.21 -1.92 -0.07
N ALA A 79 13.44 -1.41 -1.03
CA ALA A 79 13.02 -0.01 -1.05
C ALA A 79 12.17 0.39 0.17
N ILE A 80 11.25 -0.47 0.62
CA ILE A 80 10.41 -0.21 1.80
C ILE A 80 11.27 -0.04 3.06
N VAL A 81 12.25 -0.93 3.29
CA VAL A 81 13.01 -0.93 4.55
C VAL A 81 14.19 0.04 4.56
N THR A 82 14.72 0.39 3.38
CA THR A 82 15.90 1.27 3.27
C THR A 82 15.57 2.70 2.86
N GLY A 83 14.39 2.95 2.28
CA GLY A 83 14.06 4.22 1.62
C GLY A 83 14.83 4.46 0.32
N ILE A 84 15.50 3.44 -0.21
CA ILE A 84 16.38 3.53 -1.36
C ILE A 84 15.74 2.81 -2.55
N ASN A 85 15.63 3.45 -3.73
CA ASN A 85 15.14 2.78 -4.94
C ASN A 85 16.11 1.67 -5.40
N ALA A 86 15.94 0.47 -4.87
CA ALA A 86 16.82 -0.67 -5.14
C ALA A 86 16.65 -1.19 -6.57
N ALA A 87 15.49 -0.96 -7.22
CA ALA A 87 15.25 -1.37 -8.59
C ALA A 87 16.16 -0.64 -9.59
N GLN A 88 16.61 0.58 -9.26
CA GLN A 88 17.56 1.37 -10.06
C GLN A 88 19.03 1.08 -9.76
N ARG A 89 19.33 0.12 -8.88
CA ARG A 89 20.70 -0.21 -8.43
C ARG A 89 21.19 -1.57 -8.93
N LEU A 90 20.43 -2.20 -9.82
CA LEU A 90 20.74 -3.45 -10.50
C LEU A 90 20.76 -3.20 -12.01
#